data_AF-A0A6I1X567-F1
#
_entry.id   AF-A0A6I1X567-F1
#
_cell.length_a   1.000
_cell.length_b   1.000
_cell.length_c   1.000
_cell.angle_alpha   90.00
_cell.angle_beta   90.00
_cell.angle_gamma   90.00
#
_symmetry.space_group_name_H-M   'P 1'
#
loop_
_entity.id
_entity.type
_entity.pdbx_description
1 polymer ?
#
loop_
_entity_poly.entity_id
_entity_poly.type
_entity_poly.pdbx_seq_one_letter_code
_entity_poly.pdbx_strand_id
1 'polypeptide(L)'
;HTAARFAGAKLTPMSRRVTIKTLLVNQRNASPQSLAKHLRYIERDGAGRDGESGRAYGPQTDEADLDAFKERAADDRHHFRFIVSPENGAELDDLRTYTRHLVNRMEADLGTRLDWVAVDHWNTDNPHTHLIVRGRDDIGKDLIIAGDYIAHGFRHRAAELATEWLGPRTELDIQQTLQREVEQERWTNLDRTLQREAGEDGRVQTERFNEPRLQRQRLLLIGRLQRLQRLGLADEMQPGTWAVHADAEKTLRALGERGDIIRTMQ
;
A
#
# COMPACT_ATOMS: atom_id res chain seq x y z
N HIS A 1 20.78 15.34 -5.26
CA HIS A 1 20.28 14.00 -5.64
C HIS A 1 21.00 12.97 -4.79
N THR A 2 20.37 12.49 -3.72
CA THR A 2 20.93 11.40 -2.93
C THR A 2 20.56 10.09 -3.64
N ALA A 3 21.56 9.39 -4.19
CA ALA A 3 21.36 8.03 -4.68
C ALA A 3 21.17 7.14 -3.45
N ALA A 4 19.91 6.78 -3.16
CA ALA A 4 19.61 5.85 -2.08
C ALA A 4 20.35 4.54 -2.31
N ARG A 5 21.21 4.14 -1.38
CA ARG A 5 21.91 2.85 -1.42
C ARG A 5 21.02 1.81 -0.75
N PHE A 6 20.45 0.90 -1.53
CA PHE A 6 19.71 -0.25 -1.02
C PHE A 6 20.66 -1.27 -0.40
N ALA A 7 21.09 -1.03 0.85
CA ALA A 7 21.71 -2.06 1.66
C ALA A 7 20.60 -2.80 2.41
N GLY A 8 20.12 -3.91 1.86
CA GLY A 8 18.99 -4.70 2.39
C GLY A 8 19.00 -6.14 1.91
N ALA A 9 18.30 -7.02 2.63
CA ALA A 9 18.09 -8.40 2.21
C ALA A 9 17.21 -8.43 0.95
N LYS A 10 17.54 -9.30 -0.01
CA LYS A 10 16.69 -9.49 -1.19
C LYS A 10 15.33 -10.06 -0.76
N LEU A 11 14.25 -9.37 -1.12
CA LEU A 11 12.91 -9.91 -0.93
C LEU A 11 12.73 -11.22 -1.71
N THR A 12 12.11 -12.19 -1.06
CA THR A 12 11.75 -13.49 -1.65
C THR A 12 10.24 -13.55 -1.86
N PRO A 13 9.71 -14.54 -2.59
CA PRO A 13 8.27 -14.76 -2.66
C PRO A 13 7.61 -14.95 -1.28
N MET A 14 8.38 -15.42 -0.29
CA MET A 14 7.92 -15.64 1.09
C MET A 14 8.04 -14.38 1.96
N SER A 15 8.66 -13.29 1.49
CA SER A 15 8.69 -12.04 2.26
C SER A 15 7.28 -11.49 2.48
N ARG A 16 7.06 -10.84 3.61
CA ARG A 16 5.82 -10.12 3.92
C ARG A 16 5.61 -9.01 2.90
N ARG A 17 4.35 -8.73 2.59
CA ARG A 17 3.98 -7.70 1.61
C ARG A 17 3.47 -6.46 2.32
N VAL A 18 3.83 -5.31 1.77
CA VAL A 18 3.32 -4.01 2.21
C VAL A 18 2.92 -3.22 0.98
N THR A 19 1.71 -2.66 1.01
CA THR A 19 1.29 -1.67 0.04
C THR A 19 1.72 -0.30 0.53
N ILE A 20 2.33 0.49 -0.36
CA ILE A 20 2.61 1.89 -0.10
C ILE A 20 1.97 2.70 -1.21
N LYS A 21 1.11 3.63 -0.81
CA LYS A 21 0.64 4.71 -1.69
C LYS A 21 1.39 5.97 -1.33
N THR A 22 1.77 6.74 -2.34
CA THR A 22 2.47 8.01 -2.15
C THR A 22 1.77 9.10 -2.93
N LEU A 23 1.59 10.25 -2.29
CA LEU A 23 1.17 11.48 -2.92
C LEU A 23 2.14 12.59 -2.56
N LEU A 24 2.75 13.19 -3.58
CA LEU A 24 3.51 14.44 -3.46
C LEU A 24 2.53 15.61 -3.65
N VAL A 25 2.38 16.44 -2.64
CA VAL A 25 1.53 17.63 -2.72
C VAL A 25 2.42 18.86 -2.87
N ASN A 26 2.39 19.48 -4.05
CA ASN A 26 3.03 20.77 -4.28
C ASN A 26 2.15 21.89 -3.72
N GLN A 27 2.65 22.63 -2.74
CA GLN A 27 1.84 23.64 -2.04
C GLN A 27 1.37 24.77 -2.98
N ARG A 28 2.16 25.12 -4.01
CA ARG A 28 1.76 26.16 -4.99
C ARG A 28 0.53 25.79 -5.81
N ASN A 29 0.28 24.49 -5.98
CA ASN A 29 -0.83 23.96 -6.78
C ASN A 29 -1.98 23.47 -5.90
N ALA A 30 -1.81 23.45 -4.58
CA ALA A 30 -2.79 22.96 -3.63
C ALA A 30 -3.54 24.13 -2.98
N SER A 31 -4.76 23.87 -2.51
CA SER A 31 -5.42 24.81 -1.61
C SER A 31 -4.56 25.04 -0.36
N PRO A 32 -4.45 26.28 0.18
CA PRO A 32 -3.75 26.55 1.43
C PRO A 32 -4.25 25.71 2.61
N GLN A 33 -5.50 25.25 2.56
CA GLN A 33 -6.11 24.40 3.59
C GLN A 33 -5.86 22.90 3.37
N SER A 34 -5.17 22.49 2.30
CA SER A 34 -5.03 21.08 1.92
C SER A 34 -4.40 20.23 3.03
N LEU A 35 -3.31 20.73 3.65
CA LEU A 35 -2.67 20.03 4.75
C LEU A 35 -3.57 19.99 5.99
N ALA A 36 -4.14 21.13 6.39
CA ALA A 36 -5.01 21.23 7.55
C ALA A 36 -6.29 20.37 7.46
N LYS A 37 -6.88 20.26 6.26
CA LYS A 37 -8.02 19.36 6.02
C LYS A 37 -7.59 17.91 6.14
N HIS A 38 -6.47 17.53 5.53
CA HIS A 38 -6.00 16.15 5.58
C HIS A 38 -5.61 15.69 6.99
N LEU A 39 -4.95 16.55 7.78
CA LEU A 39 -4.57 16.20 9.16
C LEU A 39 -5.80 15.98 10.05
N ARG A 40 -6.81 16.87 9.96
CA ARG A 40 -8.09 16.67 10.68
C ARG A 40 -8.82 15.41 10.23
N TYR A 41 -8.77 15.13 8.93
CA TYR A 41 -9.40 13.95 8.35
C TYR A 41 -8.80 12.65 8.93
N ILE A 42 -7.48 12.48 8.84
CA ILE A 42 -6.83 11.25 9.30
C ILE A 42 -6.93 11.06 10.81
N GLU A 43 -6.99 12.14 11.59
CA GLU A 43 -7.16 12.04 13.05
C GLU A 43 -8.60 11.66 13.42
N ARG A 44 -9.59 12.25 12.74
CA ARG A 44 -11.00 11.95 12.98
C ARG A 44 -11.39 10.53 12.59
N ASP A 45 -10.94 10.10 11.41
CA ASP A 45 -11.25 8.78 10.88
C ASP A 45 -10.30 7.71 11.42
N GLY A 46 -9.21 8.12 12.07
CA GLY A 46 -8.34 7.23 12.80
C GLY A 46 -9.11 6.60 13.96
N ALA A 47 -9.11 5.28 14.00
CA ALA A 47 -9.46 4.52 15.19
C ALA A 47 -8.20 3.81 15.67
N GLY A 48 -7.88 3.99 16.95
CA GLY A 48 -6.98 3.11 17.68
C GLY A 48 -7.53 1.69 17.71
N ARG A 49 -6.66 0.74 18.07
CA ARG A 49 -6.96 -0.69 18.04
C ARG A 49 -8.23 -1.07 18.82
N ASP A 50 -8.46 -0.41 19.95
CA ASP A 50 -9.60 -0.68 20.85
C ASP A 50 -10.80 0.24 20.61
N GLY A 51 -10.83 0.94 19.47
CA GLY A 51 -11.91 1.88 19.14
C GLY A 51 -11.75 3.28 19.74
N GLU A 52 -10.62 3.56 20.40
CA GLU A 52 -10.25 4.92 20.81
C GLU A 52 -10.00 5.82 19.59
N SER A 53 -10.11 7.14 19.75
CA SER A 53 -9.73 8.07 18.68
C SER A 53 -8.26 7.91 18.30
N GLY A 54 -7.98 7.81 16.99
CA GLY A 54 -6.63 7.74 16.46
C GLY A 54 -5.87 9.00 16.78
N ARG A 55 -4.87 8.92 17.68
CA ARG A 55 -4.01 10.06 18.02
C ARG A 55 -2.84 10.14 17.07
N ALA A 56 -2.56 11.34 16.58
CA ALA A 56 -1.35 11.60 15.83
C ALA A 56 -0.12 11.37 16.71
N TYR A 57 0.91 10.73 16.14
CA TYR A 57 2.19 10.53 16.79
C TYR A 57 3.32 10.99 15.88
N GLY A 58 4.48 11.22 16.47
CA GLY A 58 5.70 11.60 15.78
C GLY A 58 6.87 10.67 16.14
N PRO A 59 8.09 11.06 15.74
CA PRO A 59 9.26 10.23 15.96
C PRO A 59 9.58 9.97 17.44
N GLN A 60 9.27 10.89 18.35
CA GLN A 60 9.52 10.73 19.81
C GLN A 60 8.30 11.02 20.70
N THR A 61 7.12 11.28 20.13
CA THR A 61 5.89 11.54 20.90
C THR A 61 4.76 10.67 20.40
N ASP A 62 3.93 10.20 21.33
CA ASP A 62 2.70 9.46 21.07
C ASP A 62 1.48 10.37 20.86
N GLU A 63 1.64 11.66 21.17
CA GLU A 63 0.66 12.72 20.96
C GLU A 63 1.37 13.90 20.28
N ALA A 64 1.33 13.91 18.96
CA ALA A 64 1.93 14.97 18.16
C ALA A 64 0.96 16.16 18.05
N ASP A 65 1.50 17.36 18.29
CA ASP A 65 0.78 18.60 18.05
C ASP A 65 0.68 18.86 16.53
N LEU A 66 -0.50 18.61 15.97
CA LEU A 66 -0.80 18.81 14.56
C LEU A 66 -0.84 20.30 14.17
N ASP A 67 -1.16 21.20 15.10
CA ASP A 67 -1.13 22.64 14.86
C ASP A 67 0.31 23.13 14.72
N ALA A 68 1.18 22.75 15.66
CA ALA A 68 2.60 23.05 15.58
C ALA A 68 3.25 22.42 14.33
N PHE A 69 2.85 21.20 13.93
CA PHE A 69 3.34 20.59 12.70
C PHE A 69 2.95 21.38 11.44
N LYS A 70 1.69 21.85 11.35
CA LYS A 70 1.23 22.70 10.24
C LYS A 70 2.00 24.00 10.15
N GLU A 71 2.22 24.67 11.28
CA GLU A 71 2.96 25.93 11.32
C GLU A 71 4.37 25.74 10.79
N ARG A 72 5.07 24.69 11.23
CA ARG A 72 6.40 24.36 10.70
C ARG A 72 6.38 24.08 9.19
N ALA A 73 5.32 23.44 8.68
CA ALA A 73 5.18 23.07 7.27
C ALA A 73 4.66 24.20 6.35
N ALA A 74 4.28 25.36 6.90
CA ALA A 74 3.58 26.41 6.16
C ALA A 74 4.36 26.97 4.96
N ASP A 75 5.70 27.04 5.09
CA ASP A 75 6.60 27.56 4.05
C ASP A 75 7.34 26.45 3.29
N ASP A 76 6.91 25.20 3.43
CA ASP A 76 7.49 24.11 2.65
C ASP A 76 7.00 24.18 1.21
N ARG A 77 7.88 23.94 0.24
CA ARG A 77 7.46 23.90 -1.17
C ARG A 77 6.42 22.79 -1.44
N HIS A 78 6.51 21.71 -0.67
CA HIS A 78 5.71 20.51 -0.82
C HIS A 78 5.70 19.70 0.48
N HIS A 79 4.87 18.67 0.52
CA HIS A 79 4.96 17.60 1.52
C HIS A 79 4.59 16.26 0.88
N PHE A 80 4.99 15.17 1.52
CA PHE A 80 4.67 13.82 1.10
C PHE A 80 3.59 13.25 2.01
N ARG A 81 2.62 12.56 1.42
CA ARG A 81 1.64 11.75 2.13
C ARG A 81 1.85 10.31 1.72
N PHE A 82 1.99 9.44 2.71
CA PHE A 82 2.10 8.02 2.52
C PHE A 82 0.94 7.32 3.21
N ILE A 83 0.46 6.24 2.59
CA ILE A 83 -0.37 5.24 3.27
C ILE A 83 0.44 3.95 3.27
N VAL A 84 0.74 3.44 4.46
CA VAL A 84 1.51 2.22 4.67
C VAL A 84 0.55 1.13 5.15
N SER A 85 0.33 0.12 4.32
CA SER A 85 -0.62 -0.97 4.60
C SER A 85 0.05 -2.33 4.48
N PRO A 86 0.60 -2.87 5.58
CA PRO A 86 1.09 -4.25 5.62
C PRO A 86 -0.04 -5.25 5.36
N GLU A 87 0.20 -6.32 4.61
CA GLU A 87 -0.81 -7.34 4.27
C GLU A 87 -1.39 -8.04 5.52
N ASN A 88 -0.56 -8.16 6.56
CA ASN A 88 -0.90 -8.71 7.87
C ASN A 88 -0.83 -7.61 8.95
N GLY A 89 -1.36 -6.41 8.68
CA GLY A 89 -1.25 -5.27 9.59
C GLY A 89 -1.76 -5.55 11.01
N ALA A 90 -2.78 -6.39 11.13
CA ALA A 90 -3.33 -6.81 12.42
C ALA A 90 -2.38 -7.66 13.27
N GLU A 91 -1.45 -8.40 12.64
CA GLU A 91 -0.44 -9.24 13.33
C GLU A 91 0.77 -8.42 13.81
N LEU A 92 0.97 -7.20 13.31
CA LEU A 92 2.09 -6.36 13.76
C LEU A 92 1.91 -5.83 15.17
N ASP A 93 0.69 -5.89 15.71
CA ASP A 93 0.24 -5.47 17.05
C ASP A 93 0.50 -4.00 17.45
N ASP A 94 1.59 -3.39 16.98
CA ASP A 94 2.07 -2.04 17.25
C ASP A 94 2.55 -1.38 15.94
N LEU A 95 1.57 -0.86 15.18
CA LEU A 95 1.83 -0.11 13.94
C LEU A 95 2.63 1.16 14.18
N ARG A 96 2.54 1.75 15.38
CA ARG A 96 3.25 2.97 15.74
C ARG A 96 4.75 2.73 15.79
N THR A 97 5.18 1.71 16.53
CA THR A 97 6.59 1.34 16.60
C THR A 97 7.10 0.85 15.25
N TYR A 98 6.31 0.04 14.53
CA TYR A 98 6.65 -0.37 13.16
C TYR A 98 6.91 0.85 12.25
N THR A 99 6.04 1.85 12.27
CA THR A 99 6.17 3.07 11.47
C THR A 99 7.41 3.87 11.85
N ARG A 100 7.72 4.02 13.15
CA ARG A 100 8.96 4.68 13.60
C ARG A 100 10.20 3.98 13.07
N HIS A 101 10.25 2.64 13.17
CA HIS A 101 11.37 1.86 12.63
C HIS A 101 11.48 1.98 11.12
N LEU A 102 10.34 2.01 10.41
CA LEU A 102 10.31 2.22 8.97
C LEU A 102 10.82 3.60 8.57
N VAL A 103 10.40 4.66 9.27
CA VAL A 103 10.89 6.02 8.99
C VAL A 103 12.38 6.15 9.33
N ASN A 104 12.87 5.51 10.39
CA ASN A 104 14.31 5.49 10.68
C ASN A 104 15.13 4.85 9.55
N ARG A 105 14.62 3.79 8.89
CA ARG A 105 15.26 3.22 7.69
C ARG A 105 15.22 4.18 6.51
N MET A 106 14.11 4.89 6.34
CA MET A 106 13.98 5.91 5.31
C MET A 106 14.96 7.08 5.53
N GLU A 107 15.10 7.57 6.77
CA GLU A 107 16.10 8.58 7.13
C GLU A 107 17.53 8.11 6.82
N ALA A 108 17.86 6.86 7.15
CA ALA A 108 19.16 6.27 6.87
C ALA A 108 19.45 6.17 5.36
N ASP A 109 18.46 5.72 4.57
CA ASP A 109 18.59 5.61 3.11
C ASP A 109 18.71 6.99 2.43
N LEU A 110 18.01 8.00 2.95
CA LEU A 110 18.03 9.37 2.42
C LEU A 110 19.20 10.21 2.93
N GLY A 111 19.85 9.78 4.02
CA GLY A 111 20.96 10.49 4.65
C GLY A 111 20.56 11.82 5.31
N THR A 112 19.31 11.94 5.76
CA THR A 112 18.77 13.14 6.44
C THR A 112 17.73 12.72 7.47
N ARG A 113 17.58 13.52 8.54
CA ARG A 113 16.41 13.41 9.42
C ARG A 113 15.15 13.90 8.71
N LEU A 114 14.00 13.38 9.12
CA LEU A 114 12.68 13.73 8.60
C LEU A 114 11.79 14.30 9.72
N ASP A 115 11.07 15.38 9.44
CA ASP A 115 9.99 15.90 10.29
C ASP A 115 8.66 15.34 9.78
N TRP A 116 7.96 14.58 10.61
CA TRP A 116 6.78 13.83 10.20
C TRP A 116 5.78 13.62 11.35
N VAL A 117 4.53 13.41 10.98
CA VAL A 117 3.45 12.94 11.86
C VAL A 117 2.73 11.78 11.20
N ALA A 118 2.16 10.88 12.01
CA ALA A 118 1.40 9.75 11.51
C ALA A 118 0.18 9.44 12.37
N VAL A 119 -0.82 8.78 11.77
CA VAL A 119 -2.01 8.26 12.45
C VAL A 119 -2.28 6.85 11.94
N ASP A 120 -2.54 5.92 12.86
CA ASP A 120 -2.89 4.54 12.52
C ASP A 120 -4.42 4.38 12.47
N HIS A 121 -4.90 3.64 11.48
CA HIS A 121 -6.31 3.36 11.25
C HIS A 121 -6.56 1.85 11.39
N TRP A 122 -7.25 1.47 12.46
CA TRP A 122 -7.60 0.07 12.76
C TRP A 122 -9.06 -0.30 12.44
N ASN A 123 -9.89 0.68 12.09
CA ASN A 123 -11.31 0.54 11.74
C ASN A 123 -11.57 0.02 10.33
N THR A 124 -10.56 -0.51 9.63
CA THR A 124 -10.71 -1.05 8.28
C THR A 124 -10.29 -2.52 8.25
N ASP A 125 -10.69 -3.24 7.19
CA ASP A 125 -10.37 -4.66 7.02
C ASP A 125 -8.85 -4.97 7.07
N ASN A 126 -8.01 -3.95 6.84
CA ASN A 126 -6.57 -4.07 6.97
C ASN A 126 -5.98 -2.81 7.64
N PRO A 127 -5.45 -2.93 8.88
CA PRO A 127 -4.83 -1.82 9.58
C PRO A 127 -3.73 -1.14 8.76
N HIS A 128 -3.72 0.19 8.75
CA HIS A 128 -2.77 0.97 7.97
C HIS A 128 -2.42 2.29 8.64
N THR A 129 -1.29 2.86 8.23
CA THR A 129 -0.79 4.13 8.77
C THR A 129 -0.80 5.21 7.71
N HIS A 130 -1.42 6.34 8.03
CA HIS A 130 -1.23 7.60 7.33
C HIS A 130 0.03 8.28 7.84
N LEU A 131 1.02 8.49 6.99
CA LEU A 131 2.29 9.14 7.33
C LEU A 131 2.48 10.39 6.49
N ILE A 132 2.66 11.55 7.14
CA ILE A 132 2.88 12.83 6.50
C ILE A 132 4.30 13.28 6.81
N VAL A 133 5.11 13.44 5.77
CA VAL A 133 6.51 13.87 5.87
C VAL A 133 6.62 15.26 5.23
N ARG A 134 7.24 16.20 5.96
CA ARG A 134 7.52 17.54 5.43
C ARG A 134 8.44 17.49 4.22
N GLY A 135 8.33 18.51 3.36
CA GLY A 135 9.17 18.64 2.17
C GLY A 135 10.51 19.32 2.43
N ARG A 136 11.03 19.26 3.67
CA ARG A 136 12.33 19.81 4.06
C ARG A 136 13.23 18.77 4.70
N ASP A 137 14.52 18.86 4.40
CA ASP A 137 15.58 18.07 5.03
C ASP A 137 16.04 18.70 6.36
N ASP A 138 16.97 18.03 7.03
CA ASP A 138 17.46 18.42 8.36
C ASP A 138 18.37 19.67 8.38
N ILE A 139 18.77 20.16 7.20
CA ILE A 139 19.44 21.45 7.02
C ILE A 139 18.50 22.53 6.46
N GLY A 140 17.21 22.23 6.38
CA GLY A 140 16.14 23.17 6.02
C GLY A 140 15.98 23.42 4.52
N LYS A 141 16.63 22.66 3.64
CA LYS A 141 16.45 22.70 2.18
C LYS A 141 15.30 21.80 1.75
N ASP A 142 14.86 21.96 0.50
CA ASP A 142 13.82 21.09 -0.06
C ASP A 142 14.26 19.62 -0.06
N LEU A 143 13.48 18.76 0.59
CA LEU A 143 13.66 17.31 0.58
C LEU A 143 13.35 16.76 -0.82
N ILE A 144 14.34 16.17 -1.49
CA ILE A 144 14.16 15.54 -2.80
C ILE A 144 14.36 14.04 -2.69
N ILE A 145 13.27 13.29 -2.81
CA ILE A 145 13.29 11.83 -2.82
C ILE A 145 13.36 11.33 -4.27
N ALA A 146 14.29 10.43 -4.56
CA ALA A 146 14.44 9.85 -5.89
C ALA A 146 13.18 9.07 -6.31
N GLY A 147 12.79 9.19 -7.59
CA GLY A 147 11.60 8.54 -8.13
C GLY A 147 11.59 7.02 -7.89
N ASP A 148 12.73 6.35 -8.12
CA ASP A 148 12.86 4.91 -7.90
C ASP A 148 12.68 4.51 -6.42
N TYR A 149 13.09 5.38 -5.50
CA TYR A 149 12.88 5.15 -4.07
C TYR A 149 11.40 5.26 -3.71
N ILE A 150 10.66 6.21 -4.29
CA ILE A 150 9.20 6.30 -4.14
C ILE A 150 8.50 5.10 -4.79
N ALA A 151 8.92 4.71 -6.00
CA ALA A 151 8.27 3.66 -6.77
C ALA A 151 8.46 2.26 -6.16
N HIS A 152 9.65 2.00 -5.61
CA HIS A 152 10.06 0.67 -5.17
C HIS A 152 10.73 0.67 -3.80
N GLY A 153 11.61 1.63 -3.52
CA GLY A 153 12.50 1.59 -2.37
C GLY A 153 11.81 1.58 -1.02
N PHE A 154 10.88 2.52 -0.80
CA PHE A 154 10.20 2.61 0.48
C PHE A 154 9.34 1.37 0.76
N ARG A 155 8.69 0.84 -0.28
CA ARG A 155 7.93 -0.42 -0.20
C ARG A 155 8.83 -1.60 0.13
N HIS A 156 10.03 -1.63 -0.44
CA HIS A 156 11.03 -2.65 -0.14
C HIS A 156 11.41 -2.63 1.33
N ARG A 157 11.74 -1.44 1.89
CA ARG A 157 12.09 -1.30 3.32
C ARG A 157 10.97 -1.72 4.25
N ALA A 158 9.73 -1.38 3.91
CA ALA A 158 8.57 -1.81 4.68
C ALA A 158 8.39 -3.34 4.63
N ALA A 159 8.50 -3.96 3.44
CA ALA A 159 8.41 -5.42 3.30
C ALA A 159 9.53 -6.15 4.05
N GLU A 160 10.77 -5.63 4.01
CA GLU A 160 11.89 -6.17 4.79
C GLU A 160 11.58 -6.10 6.29
N LEU A 161 11.20 -4.92 6.80
CA LEU A 161 10.92 -4.73 8.22
C LEU A 161 9.77 -5.62 8.71
N ALA A 162 8.69 -5.71 7.93
CA ALA A 162 7.56 -6.58 8.26
C ALA A 162 7.98 -8.05 8.28
N THR A 163 8.87 -8.47 7.36
CA THR A 163 9.41 -9.83 7.33
C THR A 163 10.30 -10.11 8.53
N GLU A 164 11.08 -9.13 9.01
CA GLU A 164 11.89 -9.29 10.21
C GLU A 164 11.04 -9.45 11.47
N TRP A 165 9.92 -8.72 11.56
CA TRP A 165 9.05 -8.74 12.75
C TRP A 165 8.15 -9.97 12.80
N LEU A 166 7.53 -10.34 11.67
CA LEU A 166 6.54 -11.41 11.59
C LEU A 166 7.10 -12.73 11.04
N GLY A 167 8.37 -12.75 10.66
CA GLY A 167 8.93 -13.83 9.85
C GLY A 167 8.42 -13.84 8.40
N PRO A 168 8.97 -14.72 7.55
CA PRO A 168 8.45 -14.96 6.21
C PRO A 168 7.02 -15.54 6.29
N ARG A 169 6.21 -15.21 5.29
CA ARG A 169 4.90 -15.84 5.06
C ARG A 169 5.08 -17.34 4.86
N THR A 170 4.15 -18.10 5.41
CA THR A 170 4.02 -19.54 5.14
C THR A 170 3.24 -19.78 3.85
N GLU A 171 3.29 -21.00 3.32
CA GLU A 171 2.44 -21.39 2.19
C GLU A 171 0.95 -21.21 2.54
N LEU A 172 0.57 -21.49 3.80
CA LEU A 172 -0.80 -21.31 4.28
C LEU A 172 -1.23 -19.84 4.24
N ASP A 173 -0.38 -18.92 4.68
CA ASP A 173 -0.67 -17.47 4.64
C ASP A 173 -0.88 -16.97 3.20
N ILE A 174 -0.07 -17.50 2.27
CA ILE A 174 -0.18 -17.18 0.84
C ILE A 174 -1.50 -17.70 0.29
N GLN A 175 -1.87 -18.96 0.60
CA GLN A 175 -3.14 -19.55 0.15
C GLN A 175 -4.34 -18.79 0.72
N GLN A 176 -4.33 -18.44 2.01
CA GLN A 176 -5.41 -17.67 2.63
C GLN A 176 -5.55 -16.27 2.01
N THR A 177 -4.44 -15.60 1.73
CA THR A 177 -4.44 -14.32 1.02
C THR A 177 -5.07 -14.46 -0.37
N LEU A 178 -4.62 -15.43 -1.17
CA LEU A 178 -5.15 -15.66 -2.51
C LEU A 178 -6.65 -16.04 -2.47
N GLN A 179 -7.09 -16.82 -1.48
CA GLN A 179 -8.50 -17.14 -1.29
C GLN A 179 -9.35 -15.88 -1.07
N ARG A 180 -8.86 -14.91 -0.29
CA ARG A 180 -9.54 -13.62 -0.08
C ARG A 180 -9.57 -12.78 -1.36
N GLU A 181 -8.51 -12.83 -2.18
CA GLU A 181 -8.43 -12.08 -3.44
C GLU A 181 -9.52 -12.48 -4.45
N VAL A 182 -10.03 -13.72 -4.40
CA VAL A 182 -11.06 -14.21 -5.32
C VAL A 182 -12.26 -13.26 -5.38
N GLU A 183 -12.77 -12.83 -4.22
CA GLU A 183 -14.02 -12.03 -4.13
C GLU A 183 -13.80 -10.52 -4.24
N GLN A 184 -12.56 -10.03 -4.16
CA GLN A 184 -12.27 -8.60 -4.04
C GLN A 184 -12.53 -7.82 -5.33
N GLU A 185 -13.24 -6.70 -5.24
CA GLU A 185 -13.53 -5.80 -6.37
C GLU A 185 -12.38 -4.80 -6.62
N ARG A 186 -11.16 -5.33 -6.72
CA ARG A 186 -9.95 -4.56 -7.06
C ARG A 186 -8.97 -5.41 -7.85
N TRP A 187 -7.93 -4.80 -8.41
CA TRP A 187 -6.88 -5.53 -9.13
C TRP A 187 -5.98 -6.29 -8.15
N THR A 188 -5.86 -7.61 -8.32
CA THR A 188 -5.22 -8.55 -7.38
C THR A 188 -4.06 -9.33 -8.01
N ASN A 189 -3.42 -10.25 -7.26
CA ASN A 189 -2.40 -11.13 -7.84
C ASN A 189 -3.00 -12.22 -8.70
N LEU A 190 -4.21 -12.70 -8.38
CA LEU A 190 -4.92 -13.64 -9.24
C LEU A 190 -5.12 -13.04 -10.65
N ASP A 191 -5.49 -11.76 -10.75
CA ASP A 191 -5.66 -11.08 -12.04
C ASP A 191 -4.34 -10.98 -12.82
N ARG A 192 -3.22 -10.66 -12.15
CA ARG A 192 -1.88 -10.67 -12.77
C ARG A 192 -1.46 -12.05 -13.25
N THR A 193 -1.84 -13.10 -12.53
CA THR A 193 -1.60 -14.47 -12.98
C THR A 193 -2.45 -14.76 -14.21
N LEU A 194 -3.76 -14.50 -14.18
CA LEU A 194 -4.64 -14.67 -15.35
C LEU A 194 -4.10 -13.93 -16.59
N GLN A 195 -3.66 -12.67 -16.44
CA GLN A 195 -3.08 -11.88 -17.52
C GLN A 195 -1.79 -12.49 -18.08
N ARG A 196 -0.92 -13.07 -17.24
CA ARG A 196 0.29 -13.77 -17.69
C ARG A 196 0.00 -15.10 -18.36
N GLU A 197 -1.07 -15.79 -17.94
CA GLU A 197 -1.46 -17.09 -18.49
C GLU A 197 -2.31 -16.99 -19.75
N ALA A 198 -2.75 -15.78 -20.12
CA ALA A 198 -3.44 -15.52 -21.37
C ALA A 198 -2.54 -15.90 -22.57
N GLY A 199 -3.13 -16.55 -23.56
CA GLY A 199 -2.48 -16.85 -24.84
C GLY A 199 -2.24 -15.59 -25.67
N GLU A 200 -1.59 -15.76 -26.83
CA GLU A 200 -1.36 -14.66 -27.77
C GLU A 200 -2.65 -14.02 -28.30
N ASP A 201 -3.76 -14.77 -28.29
CA ASP A 201 -5.10 -14.31 -28.62
C ASP A 201 -5.82 -13.58 -27.47
N GLY A 202 -5.12 -13.38 -26.34
CA GLY A 202 -5.66 -12.74 -25.14
C GLY A 202 -6.62 -13.63 -24.33
N ARG A 203 -6.74 -14.92 -24.68
CA ARG A 203 -7.68 -15.85 -24.00
C ARG A 203 -6.98 -16.68 -22.95
N VAL A 204 -7.70 -16.97 -21.88
CA VAL A 204 -7.24 -17.81 -20.78
C VAL A 204 -7.86 -19.20 -20.93
N GLN A 205 -7.01 -20.22 -21.02
CA GLN A 205 -7.42 -21.62 -21.11
C GLN A 205 -7.27 -22.29 -19.75
N THR A 206 -8.37 -22.75 -19.15
CA THR A 206 -8.33 -23.32 -17.79
C THR A 206 -7.54 -24.62 -17.71
N GLU A 207 -7.31 -25.31 -18.83
CA GLU A 207 -6.44 -26.48 -18.93
C GLU A 207 -5.00 -26.14 -18.53
N ARG A 208 -4.52 -24.92 -18.83
CA ARG A 208 -3.18 -24.47 -18.43
C ARG A 208 -3.01 -24.44 -16.92
N PHE A 209 -4.09 -24.26 -16.17
CA PHE A 209 -4.03 -24.28 -14.71
C PHE A 209 -3.74 -25.68 -14.12
N ASN A 210 -3.70 -26.74 -14.95
CA ASN A 210 -3.22 -28.07 -14.55
C ASN A 210 -1.70 -28.18 -14.50
N GLU A 211 -0.95 -27.20 -15.03
CA GLU A 211 0.51 -27.20 -14.94
C GLU A 211 0.95 -27.21 -13.46
N PRO A 212 2.03 -27.96 -13.10
CA PRO A 212 2.45 -28.11 -11.70
C PRO A 212 2.62 -26.79 -10.93
N ARG A 213 3.05 -25.73 -11.62
CA ARG A 213 3.24 -24.39 -11.04
C ARG A 213 1.93 -23.66 -10.67
N LEU A 214 0.83 -24.00 -11.34
CA LEU A 214 -0.50 -23.38 -11.14
C LEU A 214 -1.49 -24.31 -10.43
N GLN A 215 -1.19 -25.61 -10.35
CA GLN A 215 -2.10 -26.62 -9.83
C GLN A 215 -2.67 -26.26 -8.45
N ARG A 216 -1.84 -25.70 -7.55
CA ARG A 216 -2.26 -25.23 -6.23
C ARG A 216 -3.23 -24.04 -6.27
N GLN A 217 -3.16 -23.21 -7.32
CA GLN A 217 -3.99 -22.02 -7.50
C GLN A 217 -5.18 -22.25 -8.46
N ARG A 218 -5.31 -23.45 -9.06
CA ARG A 218 -6.31 -23.76 -10.10
C ARG A 218 -7.71 -23.30 -9.72
N LEU A 219 -8.20 -23.72 -8.55
CA LEU A 219 -9.55 -23.39 -8.09
C LEU A 219 -9.72 -21.89 -7.83
N LEU A 220 -8.67 -21.22 -7.34
CA LEU A 220 -8.69 -19.78 -7.08
C LEU A 220 -8.75 -18.97 -8.38
N LEU A 221 -8.00 -19.38 -9.40
CA LEU A 221 -8.00 -18.74 -10.71
C LEU A 221 -9.36 -18.91 -11.42
N ILE A 222 -9.95 -20.11 -11.35
CA ILE A 222 -11.29 -20.36 -11.90
C ILE A 222 -12.34 -19.54 -11.14
N GLY A 223 -12.33 -19.57 -9.80
CA GLY A 223 -13.23 -18.77 -8.99
C GLY A 223 -13.10 -17.28 -9.28
N ARG A 224 -11.87 -16.80 -9.53
CA ARG A 224 -11.62 -15.41 -9.91
C ARG A 224 -12.22 -15.07 -11.27
N LEU A 225 -12.03 -15.90 -12.29
CA LEU A 225 -12.66 -15.72 -13.61
C LEU A 225 -14.18 -15.63 -13.50
N GLN A 226 -14.81 -16.51 -12.72
CA GLN A 226 -16.24 -16.47 -12.45
C GLN A 226 -16.67 -15.18 -11.72
N ARG A 227 -15.85 -14.69 -10.77
CA ARG A 227 -16.10 -13.40 -10.12
C ARG A 227 -16.02 -12.24 -11.10
N LEU A 228 -15.01 -12.22 -11.97
CA LEU A 228 -14.87 -11.20 -13.01
C LEU A 228 -16.06 -11.20 -13.97
N GLN A 229 -16.57 -12.38 -14.34
CA GLN A 229 -17.79 -12.48 -15.15
C GLN A 229 -19.03 -11.93 -14.45
N ARG A 230 -19.21 -12.18 -13.15
CA ARG A 230 -20.30 -11.55 -12.37
C ARG A 230 -20.20 -10.02 -12.33
N LEU A 231 -18.98 -9.48 -12.45
CA LEU A 231 -18.73 -8.03 -12.56
C LEU A 231 -18.84 -7.51 -14.01
N GLY A 232 -19.09 -8.39 -14.99
CA GLY A 232 -19.13 -8.05 -16.40
C GLY A 232 -17.75 -7.71 -16.98
N LEU A 233 -16.68 -8.29 -16.45
CA LEU A 233 -15.28 -8.03 -16.83
C LEU A 233 -14.58 -9.22 -17.50
N ALA A 234 -15.28 -10.35 -17.64
CA ALA A 234 -14.79 -11.53 -18.34
C ALA A 234 -15.98 -12.36 -18.86
N ASP A 235 -15.78 -13.10 -19.93
CA ASP A 235 -16.77 -14.03 -20.49
C ASP A 235 -16.18 -15.43 -20.69
N GLU A 236 -16.94 -16.45 -20.33
CA GLU A 236 -16.65 -17.82 -20.76
C GLU A 236 -17.22 -18.02 -22.17
N MET A 237 -16.34 -17.98 -23.18
CA MET A 237 -16.73 -18.06 -24.59
C MET A 237 -17.19 -19.47 -24.95
N GLN A 238 -16.51 -20.46 -24.38
CA GLN A 238 -16.76 -21.89 -24.46
C GLN A 238 -16.27 -22.52 -23.16
N PRO A 239 -16.74 -23.73 -22.77
CA PRO A 239 -16.31 -24.37 -21.54
C PRO A 239 -14.78 -24.41 -21.42
N GLY A 240 -14.23 -23.77 -20.39
CA GLY A 240 -12.79 -23.73 -20.13
C GLY A 240 -12.00 -22.65 -20.88
N THR A 241 -12.60 -21.92 -21.83
CA THR A 241 -11.97 -20.82 -22.57
C THR A 241 -12.59 -19.48 -22.19
N TRP A 242 -11.78 -18.62 -21.59
CA TRP A 242 -12.22 -17.33 -21.05
C TRP A 242 -11.59 -16.16 -21.77
N ALA A 243 -12.37 -15.11 -22.02
CA ALA A 243 -11.89 -13.81 -22.49
C ALA A 243 -12.02 -12.81 -21.34
N VAL A 244 -10.89 -12.30 -20.84
CA VAL A 244 -10.89 -11.18 -19.89
C VAL A 244 -10.97 -9.88 -20.69
N HIS A 245 -11.87 -8.98 -20.31
CA HIS A 245 -12.09 -7.75 -21.05
C HIS A 245 -10.86 -6.84 -21.01
N ALA A 246 -10.58 -6.14 -22.10
CA ALA A 246 -9.39 -5.29 -22.24
C ALA A 246 -9.34 -4.14 -21.22
N ASP A 247 -10.50 -3.69 -20.73
CA ASP A 247 -10.63 -2.66 -19.71
C ASP A 247 -10.72 -3.20 -18.27
N ALA A 248 -10.73 -4.52 -18.08
CA ALA A 248 -10.87 -5.15 -16.76
C ALA A 248 -9.84 -4.63 -15.73
N GLU A 249 -8.58 -4.53 -16.14
CA GLU A 249 -7.53 -4.00 -15.26
C GLU A 249 -7.80 -2.55 -14.85
N LYS A 250 -8.15 -1.69 -15.80
CA LYS A 250 -8.46 -0.28 -15.54
C LYS A 250 -9.67 -0.16 -14.61
N THR A 251 -10.72 -0.93 -14.86
CA THR A 251 -11.95 -0.92 -14.06
C THR A 251 -11.70 -1.42 -12.64
N LEU A 252 -10.97 -2.53 -12.46
CA LEU A 252 -10.62 -3.05 -11.14
C LEU A 252 -9.69 -2.12 -10.36
N ARG A 253 -8.76 -1.45 -11.02
CA ARG A 253 -7.92 -0.43 -10.38
C ARG A 253 -8.75 0.75 -9.90
N ALA A 254 -9.68 1.24 -10.73
CA ALA A 254 -10.59 2.32 -10.36
C ALA A 254 -11.56 1.93 -9.21
N LEU A 255 -12.06 0.69 -9.20
CA LEU A 255 -12.90 0.18 -8.10
C LEU A 255 -12.09 0.08 -6.80
N GLY A 256 -10.86 -0.43 -6.86
CA GLY A 256 -9.95 -0.46 -5.72
C GLY A 256 -9.62 0.95 -5.22
N GLU A 257 -9.32 1.88 -6.12
CA GLU A 257 -9.10 3.28 -5.78
C GLU A 257 -10.32 3.91 -5.14
N ARG A 258 -11.55 3.68 -5.62
CA ARG A 258 -12.77 4.19 -4.96
C ARG A 258 -12.96 3.59 -3.57
N GLY A 259 -12.75 2.29 -3.41
CA GLY A 259 -12.78 1.63 -2.10
C GLY A 259 -11.78 2.22 -1.12
N ASP A 260 -10.61 2.61 -1.63
CA ASP A 260 -9.55 3.25 -0.84
C ASP A 260 -9.79 4.76 -0.64
N ILE A 261 -10.27 5.51 -1.64
CA ILE A 261 -10.52 6.97 -1.63
C ILE A 261 -11.74 7.31 -0.77
N ILE A 262 -12.81 6.51 -0.83
CA ILE A 262 -13.94 6.63 0.12
C ILE A 262 -13.43 6.45 1.56
N ARG A 263 -12.35 5.68 1.76
CA ARG A 263 -11.67 5.50 3.05
C ARG A 263 -10.51 6.46 3.32
N THR A 264 -10.06 7.30 2.36
CA THR A 264 -8.85 8.14 2.54
C THR A 264 -8.92 9.60 2.05
N MET A 265 -10.03 10.09 1.49
CA MET A 265 -10.09 11.44 0.90
C MET A 265 -11.35 12.29 1.22
N GLN A 266 -12.18 11.94 2.22
CA GLN A 266 -13.30 12.80 2.65
C GLN A 266 -13.05 13.54 3.95
#